data_AF-A0A3N5WSS8-F1
#
_entry.id   AF-A0A3N5WSS8-F1
#
_cell.length_a   1.000
_cell.length_b   1.000
_cell.length_c   1.000
_cell.angle_alpha   90.00
_cell.angle_beta   90.00
_cell.angle_gamma   90.00
#
_symmetry.space_group_name_H-M   'P 1'
#
loop_
_entity.id
_entity.type
_entity.pdbx_description
1 polymer ?
#
loop_
_entity_poly.entity_id
_entity_poly.type
_entity_poly.pdbx_seq_one_letter_code
_entity_poly.pdbx_strand_id
1 'polypeptide(L)'
;MGAMEMVNEVDRQFRALHEQSVQAYEARVKRWKDGLDERRKRSQTDEKEIRDSLKKSGTDLALLDQRAKRAADDLQAYLKSARPALVNRESGRVSDYKQRALETSLLGEVCRTQIPPYTASLMASERSYLEGNKGEIHNPWIFPVNPGQINLFNRDTGDGWGCWATASGPPPTATVWFTFVPDRSARWELSPIFVFHGFYIMRADDGIFTCKNADVEMEAKVDIFQYFWKGAKTFKLIDEDKDDVDLVEFYDRTEWLWDTTYLRAGDRVWVKVDVSVDALASGGGSYAEINFSDGAANYIEPLLMTAQVV
;
A
#
# COMPACT_ATOMS: atom_id res chain seq x y z
N MET A 1 34.06 -16.69 -14.13
CA MET A 1 33.29 -16.37 -12.92
C MET A 1 32.28 -17.47 -12.73
N GLY A 2 32.32 -18.19 -11.60
CA GLY A 2 31.40 -19.30 -11.34
C GLY A 2 29.97 -18.81 -11.13
N ALA A 3 28.95 -19.63 -11.43
CA ALA A 3 27.55 -19.26 -11.23
C ALA A 3 27.25 -18.78 -9.79
N MET A 4 27.91 -19.39 -8.80
CA MET A 4 27.79 -19.02 -7.39
C MET A 4 28.41 -17.66 -7.05
N GLU A 5 29.51 -17.27 -7.70
CA GLU A 5 30.11 -15.94 -7.53
C GLU A 5 29.20 -14.85 -8.12
N MET A 6 28.54 -15.15 -9.24
CA MET A 6 27.60 -14.23 -9.87
C MET A 6 26.37 -13.99 -8.99
N VAL A 7 25.80 -15.04 -8.40
CA VAL A 7 24.66 -14.91 -7.46
C VAL A 7 25.05 -14.05 -6.25
N ASN A 8 26.21 -14.32 -5.65
CA ASN A 8 26.69 -13.53 -4.50
C ASN A 8 26.88 -12.04 -4.85
N GLU A 9 27.39 -11.74 -6.05
CA GLU A 9 27.55 -10.36 -6.50
C GLU A 9 26.20 -9.66 -6.69
N VAL A 10 25.23 -10.34 -7.31
CA VAL A 10 23.88 -9.81 -7.50
C VAL A 10 23.20 -9.56 -6.16
N ASP A 11 23.30 -10.50 -5.23
CA ASP A 11 22.78 -10.35 -3.86
C ASP A 11 23.42 -9.19 -3.12
N ARG A 12 24.74 -9.01 -3.25
CA ARG A 12 25.44 -7.88 -2.64
C ARG A 12 24.93 -6.53 -3.16
N GLN A 13 24.76 -6.41 -4.48
CA GLN A 13 24.21 -5.19 -5.09
C GLN A 13 22.78 -4.94 -4.63
N PHE A 14 21.94 -5.97 -4.62
CA PHE A 14 20.58 -5.91 -4.11
C PHE A 14 20.55 -5.40 -2.66
N ARG A 15 21.32 -6.02 -1.76
CA ARG A 15 21.32 -5.69 -0.32
C ARG A 15 21.69 -4.22 -0.10
N ALA A 16 22.65 -3.68 -0.85
CA ALA A 16 23.02 -2.27 -0.77
C ALA A 16 21.89 -1.33 -1.21
N LEU A 17 21.16 -1.65 -2.29
CA LEU A 17 20.01 -0.86 -2.76
C LEU A 17 18.80 -0.98 -1.82
N HIS A 18 18.58 -2.17 -1.28
CA HIS A 18 17.53 -2.43 -0.31
C HIS A 18 17.79 -1.65 0.99
N GLU A 19 19.02 -1.64 1.49
CA GLU A 19 19.40 -0.88 2.68
C GLU A 19 19.10 0.62 2.52
N GLN A 20 19.38 1.20 1.34
CA GLN A 20 18.99 2.59 1.04
C GLN A 20 17.46 2.80 1.12
N SER A 21 16.68 1.83 0.63
CA SER A 21 15.21 1.89 0.67
C SER A 21 14.68 1.80 2.10
N VAL A 22 15.25 0.91 2.92
CA VAL A 22 14.92 0.77 4.34
C VAL A 22 15.28 2.04 5.10
N GLN A 23 16.49 2.59 4.92
CA GLN A 23 16.91 3.83 5.59
C GLN A 23 16.00 5.02 5.23
N ALA A 24 15.59 5.12 3.96
CA ALA A 24 14.64 6.15 3.53
C ALA A 24 13.26 5.99 4.21
N TYR A 25 12.78 4.75 4.34
CA TYR A 25 11.53 4.44 5.05
C TYR A 25 11.64 4.74 6.55
N GLU A 26 12.70 4.28 7.21
CA GLU A 26 12.98 4.56 8.63
C GLU A 26 13.06 6.06 8.92
N ALA A 27 13.69 6.83 8.04
CA ALA A 27 13.74 8.29 8.15
C ALA A 27 12.35 8.94 8.03
N ARG A 28 11.43 8.37 7.24
CA ARG A 28 10.03 8.82 7.21
C ARG A 28 9.30 8.47 8.51
N VAL A 29 9.46 7.23 9.00
CA VAL A 29 8.85 6.77 10.25
C VAL A 29 9.33 7.61 11.43
N LYS A 30 10.64 7.86 11.52
CA LYS A 30 11.23 8.70 12.57
C LYS A 30 10.67 10.13 12.53
N ARG A 31 10.69 10.79 11.37
CA ARG A 31 10.12 12.14 11.21
C ARG A 31 8.64 12.20 11.60
N TRP A 32 7.88 11.15 11.28
CA TRP A 32 6.49 11.07 11.71
C TRP A 32 6.35 10.90 13.23
N LYS A 33 7.12 10.01 13.86
CA LYS A 33 7.11 9.81 15.32
C LYS A 33 7.52 11.07 16.08
N ASP A 34 8.55 11.77 15.62
CA ASP A 34 9.05 12.99 16.24
C ASP A 34 7.99 14.11 16.28
N GLY A 35 7.11 14.18 15.26
CA GLY A 35 6.02 15.15 15.20
C GLY A 35 4.68 14.67 15.78
N LEU A 36 4.58 13.43 16.27
CA LEU A 36 3.31 12.81 16.68
C LEU A 36 2.74 13.46 17.94
N ASP A 37 3.59 13.70 18.95
CA ASP A 37 3.17 14.30 20.22
C ASP A 37 2.67 15.75 20.04
N GLU A 38 3.34 16.53 19.19
CA GLU A 38 2.91 17.90 18.90
C GLU A 38 1.56 17.92 18.17
N ARG A 39 1.37 17.04 17.18
CA ARG A 39 0.09 16.90 16.47
C ARG A 39 -1.03 16.46 17.41
N ARG A 40 -0.75 15.49 18.29
CA ARG A 40 -1.71 15.05 19.30
C ARG A 40 -2.10 16.18 20.25
N LYS A 41 -1.13 16.97 20.73
CA LYS A 41 -1.39 18.13 21.59
C LYS A 41 -2.22 19.21 20.89
N ARG A 42 -1.92 19.50 19.62
CA ARG A 42 -2.70 20.47 18.82
C ARG A 42 -4.14 19.99 18.65
N SER A 43 -4.33 18.75 18.18
CA SER A 43 -5.65 18.14 18.01
C SER A 43 -6.49 18.16 19.30
N GLN A 44 -5.89 17.82 20.45
CA GLN A 44 -6.57 17.90 21.75
C GLN A 44 -6.92 19.34 22.17
N THR A 45 -6.08 20.31 21.80
CA THR A 45 -6.32 21.72 22.11
C THR A 45 -7.47 22.25 21.26
N ASP A 46 -7.44 21.98 19.96
CA ASP A 46 -8.49 22.38 19.02
C ASP A 46 -9.84 21.76 19.40
N GLU A 47 -9.86 20.46 19.74
CA GLU A 47 -11.08 19.77 20.20
C GLU A 47 -11.66 20.43 21.46
N LYS A 48 -10.79 20.80 22.42
CA LYS A 48 -11.22 21.48 23.63
C LYS A 48 -11.81 22.86 23.34
N GLU A 49 -11.17 23.64 22.48
CA GLU A 49 -11.67 24.97 22.09
C GLU A 49 -13.03 24.90 21.40
N ILE A 50 -13.24 23.92 20.52
CA ILE A 50 -14.53 23.66 19.87
C ILE A 50 -15.59 23.29 20.91
N ARG A 51 -15.29 22.37 21.83
CA ARG A 51 -16.21 21.97 22.90
C ARG A 51 -16.59 23.14 23.80
N ASP A 52 -15.63 23.99 24.16
CA ASP A 52 -15.89 25.19 24.96
C ASP A 52 -16.77 26.21 24.21
N SER A 53 -16.57 26.37 22.89
CA SER A 53 -17.40 27.21 22.04
C SER A 53 -18.84 26.69 21.94
N LEU A 54 -19.01 25.39 21.68
CA LEU A 54 -20.32 24.73 21.64
C LEU A 54 -21.07 24.85 22.97
N LYS A 55 -20.36 24.66 24.09
CA LYS A 55 -20.94 24.86 25.43
C LYS A 55 -21.45 26.28 25.64
N LYS A 56 -20.69 27.29 25.22
CA LYS A 56 -21.09 28.71 25.30
C LYS A 56 -22.29 29.03 24.40
N SER A 57 -22.44 28.34 23.27
CA SER A 57 -23.60 28.48 22.37
C SER A 57 -24.89 27.83 22.91
N GLY A 58 -24.83 27.13 24.04
CA GLY A 58 -25.98 26.41 24.62
C GLY A 58 -26.21 25.03 24.00
N THR A 59 -25.23 24.49 23.25
CA THR A 59 -25.32 23.15 22.68
C THR A 59 -25.19 22.08 23.77
N ASP A 60 -26.07 21.07 23.72
CA ASP A 60 -26.03 19.94 24.64
C ASP A 60 -24.91 18.96 24.25
N LEU A 61 -23.77 19.06 24.94
CA LEU A 61 -22.62 18.18 24.73
C LEU A 61 -22.93 16.71 25.05
N ALA A 62 -23.83 16.43 26.00
CA ALA A 62 -24.16 15.06 26.38
C ALA A 62 -24.91 14.33 25.26
N LEU A 63 -25.78 15.06 24.54
CA LEU A 63 -26.45 14.55 23.35
C LEU A 63 -25.45 14.22 22.22
N LEU A 64 -24.44 15.06 22.03
CA LEU A 64 -23.38 14.81 21.05
C LEU A 64 -22.53 13.59 21.42
N ASP A 65 -22.19 13.41 22.71
CA ASP A 65 -21.42 12.25 23.18
C ASP A 65 -22.24 10.97 22.96
N GLN A 66 -23.55 11.02 23.22
CA GLN A 66 -24.46 9.91 22.98
C GLN A 66 -24.55 9.57 21.48
N ARG A 67 -24.58 10.56 20.59
CA ARG A 67 -24.59 10.33 19.13
C ARG A 67 -23.28 9.72 18.65
N ALA A 68 -22.13 10.21 19.11
CA ALA A 68 -20.84 9.65 18.77
C ALA A 68 -20.73 8.19 19.21
N LYS A 69 -21.23 7.85 20.41
CA LYS A 69 -21.28 6.46 20.88
C LYS A 69 -22.17 5.57 19.99
N ARG A 70 -23.37 6.04 19.62
CA ARG A 70 -24.24 5.31 18.70
C ARG A 70 -23.57 5.08 17.34
N ALA A 71 -22.92 6.10 16.79
CA ALA A 71 -22.20 5.98 15.53
C ALA A 71 -21.08 4.93 15.61
N ALA A 72 -20.35 4.86 16.73
CA ALA A 72 -19.35 3.81 16.95
C ALA A 72 -19.98 2.40 17.07
N ASP A 73 -21.11 2.27 17.77
CA ASP A 73 -21.83 0.99 17.89
C ASP A 73 -22.39 0.54 16.52
N ASP A 74 -22.95 1.48 15.74
CA ASP A 74 -23.47 1.25 14.39
C ASP A 74 -22.35 0.86 13.42
N LEU A 75 -21.18 1.52 13.50
CA LEU A 75 -19.99 1.13 12.76
C LEU A 75 -19.57 -0.31 13.07
N GLN A 76 -19.52 -0.69 14.34
CA GLN A 76 -19.17 -2.07 14.70
C GLN A 76 -20.19 -3.09 14.18
N ALA A 77 -21.48 -2.76 14.22
CA ALA A 77 -22.54 -3.62 13.67
C ALA A 77 -22.39 -3.77 12.15
N TYR A 78 -22.09 -2.67 11.46
CA TYR A 78 -21.83 -2.65 10.03
C TYR A 78 -20.61 -3.49 9.65
N LEU A 79 -19.47 -3.31 10.32
CA LEU A 79 -18.27 -4.10 10.01
C LEU A 79 -18.49 -5.60 10.26
N LYS A 80 -19.29 -5.95 11.28
CA LYS A 80 -19.68 -7.36 11.54
C LYS A 80 -20.54 -7.95 10.44
N SER A 81 -21.32 -7.15 9.72
CA SER A 81 -22.17 -7.64 8.62
C SER A 81 -21.44 -7.63 7.27
N ALA A 82 -20.69 -6.57 6.95
CA ALA A 82 -20.07 -6.39 5.64
C ALA A 82 -18.78 -7.22 5.47
N ARG A 83 -17.88 -7.17 6.46
CA ARG A 83 -16.52 -7.74 6.36
C ARG A 83 -16.47 -9.26 6.11
N PRO A 84 -17.36 -10.11 6.69
CA PRO A 84 -17.29 -11.55 6.46
C PRO A 84 -17.43 -11.97 4.99
N ALA A 85 -18.25 -11.26 4.20
CA ALA A 85 -18.42 -11.56 2.78
C ALA A 85 -17.16 -11.24 1.95
N LEU A 86 -16.42 -10.19 2.34
CA LEU A 86 -15.20 -9.74 1.67
C LEU A 86 -14.01 -10.67 1.94
N VAL A 87 -13.91 -11.16 3.18
CA VAL A 87 -12.83 -12.06 3.63
C VAL A 87 -13.06 -13.50 3.16
N ASN A 88 -14.31 -13.99 3.21
CA ASN A 88 -14.63 -15.38 2.88
C ASN A 88 -15.09 -15.57 1.42
N ARG A 89 -14.80 -14.62 0.53
CA ARG A 89 -15.10 -14.75 -0.90
C ARG A 89 -14.32 -15.91 -1.52
N GLU A 90 -14.86 -16.49 -2.58
CA GLU A 90 -14.17 -17.55 -3.31
C GLU A 90 -12.91 -17.01 -3.99
N SER A 91 -11.85 -17.83 -4.00
CA SER A 91 -10.56 -17.44 -4.57
C SER A 91 -10.58 -17.57 -6.09
N GLY A 92 -10.35 -16.44 -6.78
CA GLY A 92 -10.16 -16.38 -8.23
C GLY A 92 -8.82 -16.96 -8.72
N ARG A 93 -7.89 -17.29 -7.81
CA ARG A 93 -6.48 -17.66 -8.10
C ARG A 93 -6.31 -18.64 -9.24
N VAL A 94 -7.16 -19.67 -9.34
CA VAL A 94 -7.05 -20.67 -10.41
C VAL A 94 -7.32 -20.05 -11.78
N SER A 95 -8.29 -19.16 -11.89
CA SER A 95 -8.57 -18.40 -13.10
C SER A 95 -7.39 -17.48 -13.44
N ASP A 96 -6.85 -16.78 -12.44
CA ASP A 96 -5.74 -15.85 -12.63
C ASP A 96 -4.47 -16.57 -13.05
N TYR A 97 -4.18 -17.76 -12.49
CA TYR A 97 -3.08 -18.60 -12.93
C TYR A 97 -3.23 -19.03 -14.40
N LYS A 98 -4.45 -19.37 -14.83
CA LYS A 98 -4.71 -19.73 -16.24
C LYS A 98 -4.54 -18.53 -17.16
N GLN A 99 -5.11 -17.38 -16.79
CA GLN A 99 -4.99 -16.14 -17.55
C GLN A 99 -3.51 -15.71 -17.65
N ARG A 100 -2.78 -15.74 -16.54
CA ARG A 100 -1.34 -15.47 -16.50
C ARG A 100 -0.57 -16.40 -17.40
N ALA A 101 -0.83 -17.70 -17.35
CA ALA A 101 -0.13 -18.67 -18.20
C ALA A 101 -0.33 -18.35 -19.69
N LEU A 102 -1.55 -17.96 -20.08
CA LEU A 102 -1.87 -17.51 -21.43
C LEU A 102 -1.15 -16.21 -21.79
N GLU A 103 -1.26 -15.17 -20.95
CA GLU A 103 -0.60 -13.88 -21.17
C GLU A 103 0.92 -14.01 -21.25
N THR A 104 1.52 -14.83 -20.39
CA THR A 104 2.95 -15.13 -20.41
C THR A 104 3.34 -15.83 -21.71
N SER A 105 2.53 -16.78 -22.20
CA SER A 105 2.78 -17.41 -23.51
C SER A 105 2.75 -16.37 -24.63
N LEU A 106 1.72 -15.54 -24.68
CA LEU A 106 1.55 -14.51 -25.70
C LEU A 106 2.69 -13.48 -25.67
N LEU A 107 3.11 -13.02 -24.49
CA LEU A 107 4.22 -12.08 -24.35
C LEU A 107 5.55 -12.69 -24.80
N GLY A 108 5.72 -14.01 -24.64
CA GLY A 108 6.89 -14.74 -25.12
C GLY A 108 6.92 -14.81 -26.65
N GLU A 109 5.76 -14.94 -27.29
CA GLU A 109 5.63 -14.93 -28.76
C GLU A 109 5.99 -13.57 -29.37
N VAL A 110 5.75 -12.46 -28.65
CA VAL A 110 6.03 -11.09 -29.10
C VAL A 110 7.48 -10.65 -28.80
N CYS A 111 8.39 -11.60 -28.53
CA CYS A 111 9.82 -11.34 -28.27
C CYS A 111 10.10 -10.37 -27.11
N ARG A 112 9.21 -10.26 -26.12
CA ARG A 112 9.49 -9.48 -24.91
C ARG A 112 10.32 -10.30 -23.93
N THR A 113 11.36 -9.70 -23.37
CA THR A 113 12.13 -10.37 -22.30
C THR A 113 11.27 -10.41 -21.05
N GLN A 114 11.01 -11.61 -20.54
CA GLN A 114 10.25 -11.81 -19.32
C GLN A 114 11.19 -11.98 -18.14
N ILE A 115 10.99 -11.17 -17.11
CA ILE A 115 11.87 -11.07 -15.95
C ILE A 115 11.02 -11.36 -14.71
N PRO A 116 11.23 -12.49 -14.02
CA PRO A 116 10.49 -12.78 -12.79
C PRO A 116 10.90 -11.82 -11.66
N PRO A 117 10.07 -11.68 -10.61
CA PRO A 117 10.48 -10.98 -9.40
C PRO A 117 11.74 -11.63 -8.82
N TYR A 118 12.76 -10.83 -8.53
CA TYR A 118 13.97 -11.26 -7.85
C TYR A 118 13.69 -11.53 -6.37
N THR A 119 13.04 -10.57 -5.71
CA THR A 119 12.63 -10.65 -4.31
C THR A 119 11.60 -9.55 -4.02
N ALA A 120 11.01 -9.60 -2.83
CA ALA A 120 10.13 -8.57 -2.31
C ALA A 120 10.47 -8.28 -0.85
N SER A 121 10.16 -7.09 -0.35
CA SER A 121 10.23 -6.73 1.07
C SER A 121 9.01 -5.95 1.48
N LEU A 122 8.51 -6.19 2.68
CA LEU A 122 7.38 -5.46 3.26
C LEU A 122 7.90 -4.51 4.34
N MET A 123 7.44 -3.27 4.34
CA MET A 123 7.82 -2.23 5.29
C MET A 123 6.56 -1.62 5.90
N ALA A 124 6.55 -1.40 7.20
CA ALA A 124 5.44 -0.74 7.87
C ALA A 124 5.93 0.11 9.05
N SER A 125 5.22 1.20 9.32
CA SER A 125 5.49 2.08 10.47
C SER A 125 5.21 1.39 11.81
N GLU A 126 4.30 0.41 11.80
CA GLU A 126 3.94 -0.45 12.93
C GLU A 126 3.94 -1.93 12.52
N ARG A 127 4.31 -2.80 13.47
CA ARG A 127 4.40 -4.25 13.24
C ARG A 127 3.04 -4.91 12.97
N SER A 128 1.97 -4.35 13.50
CA SER A 128 0.60 -4.84 13.35
C SER A 128 0.20 -5.00 11.87
N TYR A 129 0.61 -4.07 11.01
CA TYR A 129 0.33 -4.12 9.57
C TYR A 129 1.07 -5.23 8.81
N LEU A 130 2.04 -5.87 9.44
CA LEU A 130 2.82 -6.97 8.87
C LEU A 130 2.50 -8.31 9.53
N GLU A 131 1.54 -8.37 10.44
CA GLU A 131 1.12 -9.62 11.07
C GLU A 131 0.64 -10.65 10.03
N GLY A 132 0.96 -11.92 10.26
CA GLY A 132 0.65 -13.01 9.32
C GLY A 132 1.69 -13.25 8.22
N ASN A 133 2.56 -12.27 7.93
CA ASN A 133 3.67 -12.48 7.00
C ASN A 133 4.80 -13.32 7.62
N LYS A 134 5.16 -14.42 6.94
CA LYS A 134 6.28 -15.30 7.34
C LYS A 134 7.54 -14.89 6.58
N GLY A 135 8.67 -14.81 7.25
CA GLY A 135 9.90 -14.32 6.61
C GLY A 135 11.06 -14.08 7.55
N GLU A 136 12.14 -13.51 7.01
CA GLU A 136 13.17 -12.84 7.80
C GLU A 136 12.58 -11.53 8.34
N ILE A 137 12.42 -11.43 9.66
CA ILE A 137 11.73 -10.31 10.31
C ILE A 137 12.75 -9.40 10.98
N HIS A 138 12.67 -8.12 10.65
CA HIS A 138 13.32 -7.02 11.36
C HIS A 138 12.30 -5.92 11.64
N ASN A 139 12.70 -4.87 12.33
CA ASN A 139 11.86 -3.67 12.53
C ASN A 139 12.54 -2.53 11.77
N PRO A 140 11.95 -1.97 10.69
CA PRO A 140 10.52 -1.98 10.31
C PRO A 140 10.12 -2.90 9.13
N TRP A 141 10.91 -3.92 8.78
CA TRP A 141 10.70 -4.68 7.52
C TRP A 141 10.72 -6.20 7.64
N ILE A 142 10.09 -6.88 6.67
CA ILE A 142 10.08 -8.34 6.53
C ILE A 142 10.47 -8.73 5.10
N PHE A 143 11.38 -9.69 4.94
CA PHE A 143 11.53 -10.43 3.68
C PHE A 143 10.61 -11.66 3.68
N PRO A 144 9.49 -11.65 2.93
CA PRO A 144 8.58 -12.79 2.90
C PRO A 144 9.27 -14.04 2.32
N VAL A 145 8.91 -15.21 2.85
CA VAL A 145 9.38 -16.51 2.33
C VAL A 145 9.03 -16.68 0.85
N ASN A 146 7.87 -16.15 0.43
CA ASN A 146 7.44 -16.17 -0.96
C ASN A 146 7.29 -14.72 -1.47
N PRO A 147 8.21 -14.22 -2.32
CA PRO A 147 8.11 -12.86 -2.86
C PRO A 147 6.95 -12.69 -3.85
N GLY A 148 6.35 -13.79 -4.33
CA GLY A 148 5.15 -13.79 -5.15
C GLY A 148 3.85 -13.65 -4.35
N GLN A 149 3.89 -13.53 -3.03
CA GLN A 149 2.69 -13.33 -2.21
C GLN A 149 2.92 -12.18 -1.23
N ILE A 150 2.31 -11.05 -1.54
CA ILE A 150 2.38 -9.84 -0.73
C ILE A 150 1.04 -9.72 -0.01
N ASN A 151 1.09 -9.79 1.32
CA ASN A 151 -0.06 -9.52 2.18
C ASN A 151 0.16 -8.17 2.83
N LEU A 152 -0.66 -7.20 2.43
CA LEU A 152 -0.58 -5.83 2.89
C LEU A 152 -1.99 -5.33 3.19
N PHE A 153 -2.13 -4.61 4.28
CA PHE A 153 -3.37 -3.95 4.62
C PHE A 153 -3.07 -2.69 5.43
N ASN A 154 -3.99 -1.75 5.40
CA ASN A 154 -4.03 -0.62 6.30
C ASN A 154 -5.48 -0.38 6.70
N ARG A 155 -5.69 0.12 7.92
CA ARG A 155 -7.01 0.48 8.42
C ARG A 155 -6.88 1.57 9.44
N ASP A 156 -7.88 2.44 9.45
CA ASP A 156 -8.01 3.48 10.45
C ASP A 156 -9.46 3.59 10.91
N THR A 157 -9.64 4.04 12.15
CA THR A 157 -10.95 4.31 12.73
C THR A 157 -10.91 5.71 13.29
N GLY A 158 -11.80 6.55 12.80
CA GLY A 158 -11.88 7.93 13.25
C GLY A 158 -12.40 7.99 14.68
N ASP A 159 -11.75 8.84 15.48
CA ASP A 159 -12.11 9.11 16.87
C ASP A 159 -12.50 10.58 17.06
N GLY A 160 -13.24 10.86 18.15
CA GLY A 160 -13.59 12.23 18.55
C GLY A 160 -14.71 12.87 17.71
N TRP A 161 -14.88 14.19 17.83
CA TRP A 161 -15.89 14.95 17.07
C TRP A 161 -15.27 15.88 16.02
N GLY A 162 -13.94 15.93 15.98
CA GLY A 162 -13.21 16.93 15.21
C GLY A 162 -13.17 16.62 13.72
N CYS A 163 -13.09 17.69 12.94
CA CYS A 163 -12.83 17.70 11.50
C CYS A 163 -11.35 17.43 11.17
N TRP A 164 -10.59 16.88 12.12
CA TRP A 164 -9.14 16.77 12.04
C TRP A 164 -8.79 15.29 12.06
N ALA A 165 -8.26 14.80 10.95
CA ALA A 165 -7.78 13.45 10.85
C ALA A 165 -6.62 13.21 11.84
N THR A 166 -6.59 11.98 12.36
CA THR A 166 -5.40 11.42 13.00
C THR A 166 -4.24 11.49 12.01
N ALA A 167 -3.04 11.83 12.50
CA ALA A 167 -1.88 11.91 11.62
C ALA A 167 -1.50 10.51 11.14
N SER A 168 -1.85 10.15 9.90
CA SER A 168 -1.44 8.86 9.32
C SER A 168 0.09 8.75 9.32
N GLY A 169 0.58 7.57 9.70
CA GLY A 169 1.98 7.22 9.60
C GLY A 169 2.40 7.05 8.15
N PRO A 170 3.71 6.84 7.88
CA PRO A 170 4.09 6.31 6.57
C PRO A 170 3.29 5.03 6.30
N PRO A 171 2.62 4.92 5.13
CA PRO A 171 1.80 3.76 4.81
C PRO A 171 2.64 2.49 4.81
N PRO A 172 2.04 1.33 5.11
CA PRO A 172 2.61 0.04 4.76
C PRO A 172 2.95 0.00 3.26
N THR A 173 4.15 -0.48 2.94
CA THR A 173 4.68 -0.51 1.58
C THR A 173 5.29 -1.88 1.30
N ALA A 174 4.90 -2.49 0.17
CA ALA A 174 5.57 -3.64 -0.39
C ALA A 174 6.50 -3.22 -1.53
N THR A 175 7.77 -3.53 -1.42
CA THR A 175 8.78 -3.25 -2.45
C THR A 175 9.16 -4.53 -3.16
N VAL A 176 8.92 -4.60 -4.47
CA VAL A 176 9.32 -5.71 -5.33
C VAL A 176 10.49 -5.30 -6.21
N TRP A 177 11.46 -6.20 -6.35
CA TRP A 177 12.66 -5.97 -7.15
C TRP A 177 12.69 -6.90 -8.35
N PHE A 178 13.05 -6.36 -9.50
CA PHE A 178 13.37 -7.09 -10.72
C PHE A 178 14.80 -6.74 -11.13
N THR A 179 15.49 -7.67 -11.78
CA THR A 179 16.81 -7.38 -12.34
C THR A 179 17.07 -8.09 -13.64
N PHE A 180 17.77 -7.42 -14.55
CA PHE A 180 18.23 -7.98 -15.82
C PHE A 180 19.47 -7.23 -16.33
N VAL A 181 20.08 -7.73 -17.39
CA VAL A 181 21.20 -7.07 -18.08
C VAL A 181 20.75 -6.76 -19.52
N PRO A 182 20.66 -5.49 -19.93
CA PRO A 182 20.32 -5.11 -21.30
C PRO A 182 21.34 -5.65 -22.31
N ASP A 183 20.86 -6.18 -23.43
CA ASP A 183 21.70 -6.69 -24.53
C ASP A 183 22.30 -5.55 -25.38
N ARG A 184 21.65 -4.39 -25.40
CA ARG A 184 22.04 -3.21 -26.17
C ARG A 184 21.76 -1.90 -25.45
N SER A 185 22.54 -0.88 -25.80
CA SER A 185 22.36 0.48 -25.32
C SER A 185 21.26 1.14 -26.13
N ALA A 186 20.09 1.33 -25.54
CA ALA A 186 18.90 1.86 -26.23
C ALA A 186 17.90 2.44 -25.24
N ARG A 187 16.77 2.95 -25.75
CA ARG A 187 15.59 3.19 -24.94
C ARG A 187 14.87 1.86 -24.73
N TRP A 188 14.57 1.57 -23.47
CA TRP A 188 13.84 0.37 -23.07
C TRP A 188 12.50 0.78 -22.47
N GLU A 189 11.47 -0.01 -22.78
CA GLU A 189 10.20 -0.02 -22.09
C GLU A 189 10.20 -1.19 -21.11
N LEU A 190 9.92 -0.87 -19.84
CA LEU A 190 9.83 -1.81 -18.74
C LEU A 190 8.40 -1.79 -18.23
N SER A 191 7.77 -2.95 -18.10
CA SER A 191 6.40 -3.05 -17.61
C SER A 191 6.30 -4.16 -16.58
N PRO A 192 6.52 -3.84 -15.30
CA PRO A 192 6.11 -4.68 -14.18
C PRO A 192 4.59 -4.89 -14.19
N ILE A 193 4.18 -6.14 -14.03
CA ILE A 193 2.78 -6.57 -14.04
C ILE A 193 2.43 -7.12 -12.67
N PHE A 194 1.36 -6.59 -12.09
CA PHE A 194 0.87 -6.97 -10.76
C PHE A 194 -0.59 -7.36 -10.84
N VAL A 195 -0.95 -8.40 -10.10
CA VAL A 195 -2.35 -8.74 -9.85
C VAL A 195 -2.70 -8.29 -8.44
N PHE A 196 -3.78 -7.55 -8.34
CA PHE A 196 -4.36 -7.08 -7.09
C PHE A 196 -5.72 -7.73 -6.93
N HIS A 197 -5.90 -8.43 -5.82
CA HIS A 197 -7.19 -8.93 -5.37
C HIS A 197 -7.39 -8.50 -3.94
N GLY A 198 -8.25 -7.54 -3.72
CA GLY A 198 -8.52 -7.05 -2.38
C GLY A 198 -9.84 -6.33 -2.31
N PHE A 199 -10.06 -5.68 -1.19
CA PHE A 199 -11.22 -4.84 -1.00
C PHE A 199 -10.83 -3.61 -0.22
N TYR A 200 -11.69 -2.60 -0.32
CA TYR A 200 -11.63 -1.45 0.56
C TYR A 200 -13.03 -1.12 1.09
N ILE A 201 -13.05 -0.61 2.31
CA ILE A 201 -14.24 -0.18 3.03
C ILE A 201 -14.03 1.27 3.39
N MET A 202 -14.97 2.13 3.03
CA MET A 202 -15.00 3.53 3.45
C MET A 202 -16.36 3.80 4.09
N ARG A 203 -16.33 4.30 5.31
CA ARG A 203 -17.53 4.75 6.00
C ARG A 203 -17.26 6.08 6.68
N ALA A 204 -18.06 7.07 6.36
CA ALA A 204 -18.13 8.34 7.08
C ALA A 204 -19.58 8.80 7.07
N ASP A 205 -20.04 9.39 8.17
CA ASP A 205 -21.41 9.91 8.29
C ASP A 205 -21.32 11.32 8.84
N ASP A 206 -21.44 12.28 7.94
CA ASP A 206 -21.29 13.69 8.26
C ASP A 206 -22.45 14.19 9.13
N GLY A 207 -22.09 14.81 10.24
CA GLY A 207 -23.05 15.36 11.17
C GLY A 207 -23.12 16.87 11.07
N ILE A 208 -24.26 17.46 11.46
CA ILE A 208 -24.44 18.92 11.52
C ILE A 208 -23.34 19.66 12.32
N PHE A 209 -22.67 18.96 13.24
CA PHE A 209 -21.59 19.50 14.09
C PHE A 209 -20.28 18.70 14.02
N THR A 210 -20.15 17.76 13.07
CA THR A 210 -18.97 16.89 12.92
C THR A 210 -18.62 16.78 11.45
N CYS A 211 -17.39 17.12 11.06
CA CYS A 211 -16.87 16.77 9.74
C CYS A 211 -16.16 15.43 9.87
N LYS A 212 -16.61 14.45 9.11
CA LYS A 212 -16.15 13.08 9.13
C LYS A 212 -15.76 12.70 7.72
N ASN A 213 -14.53 12.22 7.59
CA ASN A 213 -13.97 11.83 6.31
C ASN A 213 -13.43 10.40 6.38
N ALA A 214 -13.50 9.69 5.26
CA ALA A 214 -12.78 8.45 5.03
C ALA A 214 -11.98 8.58 3.73
N ASP A 215 -10.72 8.19 3.79
CA ASP A 215 -9.76 8.25 2.69
C ASP A 215 -9.09 6.88 2.52
N VAL A 216 -8.97 6.45 1.27
CA VAL A 216 -8.24 5.24 0.87
C VAL A 216 -7.39 5.57 -0.36
N GLU A 217 -6.08 5.41 -0.21
CA GLU A 217 -5.11 5.58 -1.30
C GLU A 217 -4.35 4.28 -1.54
N MET A 218 -4.19 3.92 -2.81
CA MET A 218 -3.22 2.92 -3.23
C MET A 218 -2.39 3.46 -4.37
N GLU A 219 -1.08 3.50 -4.18
CA GLU A 219 -0.13 3.93 -5.20
C GLU A 219 0.93 2.87 -5.47
N ALA A 220 1.36 2.79 -6.72
CA ALA A 220 2.54 2.03 -7.14
C ALA A 220 3.59 3.00 -7.71
N LYS A 221 4.85 2.83 -7.31
CA LYS A 221 5.97 3.66 -7.79
C LYS A 221 7.02 2.78 -8.43
N VAL A 222 7.31 3.00 -9.70
CA VAL A 222 8.37 2.30 -10.44
C VAL A 222 9.60 3.19 -10.50
N ASP A 223 10.74 2.71 -10.02
CA ASP A 223 12.03 3.40 -10.11
C ASP A 223 13.10 2.45 -10.65
N ILE A 224 14.02 2.98 -11.44
CA ILE A 224 14.98 2.20 -12.22
C ILE A 224 16.39 2.63 -11.86
N PHE A 225 17.28 1.67 -11.61
CA PHE A 225 18.67 1.89 -11.27
C PHE A 225 19.60 1.11 -12.23
N GLN A 226 20.60 1.79 -12.78
CA GLN A 226 21.74 1.15 -13.47
C GLN A 226 23.10 1.67 -12.97
N TYR A 227 23.13 2.95 -12.55
CA TYR A 227 24.27 3.59 -11.87
C TYR A 227 23.80 4.67 -10.89
N PHE A 228 22.65 5.26 -11.21
CA PHE A 228 21.88 6.19 -10.40
C PHE A 228 20.40 5.90 -10.63
N TRP A 229 19.57 6.30 -9.68
CA TRP A 229 18.12 6.23 -9.78
C TRP A 229 17.61 7.17 -10.87
N LYS A 230 16.81 6.64 -11.80
CA LYS A 230 16.27 7.39 -12.94
C LYS A 230 15.10 8.29 -12.54
N GLY A 231 14.55 8.09 -11.34
CA GLY A 231 13.43 8.83 -10.79
C GLY A 231 12.18 7.98 -10.80
N ALA A 232 11.45 8.01 -9.69
CA ALA A 232 10.25 7.21 -9.53
C ALA A 232 9.09 7.78 -10.36
N LYS A 233 8.44 6.92 -11.15
CA LYS A 233 7.15 7.17 -11.78
C LYS A 233 6.03 6.62 -10.89
N THR A 234 5.10 7.49 -10.48
CA THR A 234 3.97 7.12 -9.63
C THR A 234 2.72 6.79 -10.45
N PHE A 235 2.01 5.77 -10.04
CA PHE A 235 0.70 5.35 -10.56
C PHE A 235 -0.27 5.35 -9.38
N LYS A 236 -1.29 6.21 -9.44
CA LYS A 236 -2.41 6.17 -8.50
C LYS A 236 -3.39 5.10 -8.97
N LEU A 237 -3.57 4.06 -8.16
CA LEU A 237 -4.42 2.91 -8.45
C LEU A 237 -5.79 3.07 -7.79
N ILE A 238 -5.81 3.56 -6.55
CA ILE A 238 -7.00 4.00 -5.81
C ILE A 238 -6.65 5.38 -5.21
N ASP A 239 -7.59 6.32 -5.28
CA ASP A 239 -7.46 7.69 -4.77
C ASP A 239 -8.86 8.19 -4.44
N GLU A 240 -9.43 7.67 -3.35
CA GLU A 240 -10.81 7.93 -2.94
C GLU A 240 -10.81 8.65 -1.59
N ASP A 241 -11.26 9.90 -1.61
CA ASP A 241 -11.38 10.79 -0.44
C ASP A 241 -12.84 11.26 -0.37
N LYS A 242 -13.60 10.81 0.64
CA LYS A 242 -15.05 11.01 0.69
C LYS A 242 -15.58 11.30 2.09
N ASP A 243 -16.36 12.37 2.15
CA ASP A 243 -17.31 12.66 3.22
C ASP A 243 -18.66 11.97 2.95
N ASP A 244 -19.45 11.69 4.00
CA ASP A 244 -20.78 11.06 3.93
C ASP A 244 -20.86 9.84 2.98
N VAL A 245 -20.08 8.81 3.29
CA VAL A 245 -19.89 7.63 2.45
C VAL A 245 -20.22 6.34 3.19
N ASP A 246 -20.85 5.41 2.49
CA ASP A 246 -20.97 4.00 2.90
C ASP A 246 -20.63 3.14 1.68
N LEU A 247 -19.34 2.85 1.52
CA LEU A 247 -18.78 2.22 0.33
C LEU A 247 -17.99 0.96 0.69
N VAL A 248 -18.30 -0.10 -0.03
CA VAL A 248 -17.54 -1.35 -0.01
C VAL A 248 -17.33 -1.76 -1.44
N GLU A 249 -16.07 -1.86 -1.83
CA GLU A 249 -15.71 -2.25 -3.19
C GLU A 249 -14.56 -3.27 -3.20
N PHE A 250 -14.57 -4.09 -4.25
CA PHE A 250 -13.45 -4.95 -4.57
C PHE A 250 -12.48 -4.23 -5.49
N TYR A 251 -11.19 -4.41 -5.25
CA TYR A 251 -10.14 -4.05 -6.19
C TYR A 251 -9.52 -5.33 -6.73
N ASP A 252 -10.11 -5.83 -7.83
CA ASP A 252 -9.69 -7.03 -8.54
C ASP A 252 -9.18 -6.65 -9.94
N ARG A 253 -7.90 -6.28 -10.05
CA ARG A 253 -7.31 -5.76 -11.29
C ARG A 253 -5.91 -6.28 -11.53
N THR A 254 -5.58 -6.43 -12.82
CA THR A 254 -4.20 -6.61 -13.26
C THR A 254 -3.68 -5.28 -13.77
N GLU A 255 -2.64 -4.75 -13.13
CA GLU A 255 -2.05 -3.46 -13.48
C GLU A 255 -0.72 -3.63 -14.20
N TRP A 256 -0.54 -2.81 -15.24
CA TRP A 256 0.66 -2.78 -16.07
C TRP A 256 1.38 -1.45 -15.86
N LEU A 257 2.41 -1.47 -15.03
CA LEU A 257 3.09 -0.28 -14.55
C LEU A 257 4.24 0.10 -15.48
N TRP A 258 3.93 0.65 -16.66
CA TRP A 258 4.94 0.87 -17.69
C TRP A 258 5.82 2.11 -17.46
N ASP A 259 7.12 1.99 -17.63
CA ASP A 259 8.05 3.12 -17.69
C ASP A 259 9.06 2.95 -18.83
N THR A 260 9.62 4.05 -19.32
CA THR A 260 10.62 4.03 -20.40
C THR A 260 11.87 4.79 -20.02
N THR A 261 13.04 4.20 -20.23
CA THR A 261 14.30 4.86 -19.90
C THR A 261 15.44 4.42 -20.81
N TYR A 262 16.51 5.22 -20.88
CA TYR A 262 17.73 4.85 -21.59
C TYR A 262 18.61 3.98 -20.70
N LEU A 263 18.94 2.78 -21.19
CA LEU A 263 19.80 1.81 -20.51
C LEU A 263 21.02 1.51 -21.36
N ARG A 264 22.15 1.27 -20.71
CA ARG A 264 23.40 0.84 -21.37
C ARG A 264 23.45 -0.68 -21.46
N ALA A 265 24.00 -1.21 -22.55
CA ALA A 265 24.29 -2.63 -22.69
C ALA A 265 25.28 -3.11 -21.62
N GLY A 266 25.14 -4.36 -21.20
CA GLY A 266 26.14 -5.08 -20.40
C GLY A 266 26.14 -4.79 -18.90
N ASP A 267 25.54 -3.69 -18.46
CA ASP A 267 25.45 -3.33 -17.04
C ASP A 267 24.09 -3.66 -16.45
N ARG A 268 24.10 -4.23 -15.23
CA ARG A 268 22.89 -4.69 -14.55
C ARG A 268 21.95 -3.55 -14.23
N VAL A 269 20.67 -3.81 -14.47
CA VAL A 269 19.57 -2.91 -14.14
C VAL A 269 18.77 -3.53 -13.00
N TRP A 270 18.39 -2.68 -12.06
CA TRP A 270 17.45 -2.98 -11.00
C TRP A 270 16.21 -2.13 -11.23
N VAL A 271 15.05 -2.78 -11.19
CA VAL A 271 13.75 -2.10 -11.21
C VAL A 271 13.08 -2.37 -9.89
N LYS A 272 12.76 -1.30 -9.18
CA LYS A 272 12.09 -1.31 -7.89
C LYS A 272 10.65 -0.86 -8.10
N VAL A 273 9.70 -1.62 -7.56
CA VAL A 273 8.29 -1.24 -7.53
C VAL A 273 7.83 -1.16 -6.09
N ASP A 274 7.54 0.03 -5.61
CA ASP A 274 6.98 0.29 -4.28
C ASP A 274 5.45 0.40 -4.39
N VAL A 275 4.72 -0.57 -3.83
CA VAL A 275 3.25 -0.54 -3.71
C VAL A 275 2.90 -0.12 -2.28
N SER A 276 2.22 1.01 -2.10
CA SER A 276 1.82 1.51 -0.79
C SER A 276 0.30 1.53 -0.68
N VAL A 277 -0.21 1.20 0.50
CA VAL A 277 -1.64 1.24 0.82
C VAL A 277 -1.86 2.13 2.03
N ASP A 278 -2.71 3.14 1.88
CA ASP A 278 -3.07 4.06 2.95
C ASP A 278 -4.58 4.04 3.16
N ALA A 279 -4.99 4.11 4.41
CA ALA A 279 -6.38 4.22 4.81
C ALA A 279 -6.43 5.13 6.02
N LEU A 280 -7.23 6.17 5.94
CA LEU A 280 -7.35 7.19 6.96
C LEU A 280 -8.82 7.49 7.23
N ALA A 281 -9.18 7.63 8.49
CA ALA A 281 -10.53 8.00 8.87
C ALA A 281 -10.50 9.10 9.93
N SER A 282 -11.41 10.07 9.80
CA SER A 282 -11.52 11.19 10.73
C SER A 282 -12.93 11.31 11.30
N GLY A 283 -12.97 11.61 12.60
CA GLY A 283 -14.21 11.74 13.36
C GLY A 283 -14.85 10.41 13.77
N GLY A 284 -15.51 10.44 14.93
CA GLY A 284 -16.08 9.27 15.59
C GLY A 284 -17.14 8.55 14.75
N GLY A 285 -16.94 7.26 14.56
CA GLY A 285 -17.81 6.40 13.75
C GLY A 285 -17.42 6.34 12.27
N SER A 286 -16.35 7.02 11.86
CA SER A 286 -15.74 6.87 10.53
C SER A 286 -14.77 5.69 10.51
N TYR A 287 -14.59 5.11 9.33
CA TYR A 287 -13.74 3.95 9.12
C TYR A 287 -13.20 3.92 7.70
N ALA A 288 -11.93 3.56 7.57
CA ALA A 288 -11.30 3.25 6.30
C ALA A 288 -10.50 1.95 6.46
N GLU A 289 -10.63 1.04 5.50
CA GLU A 289 -9.81 -0.17 5.41
C GLU A 289 -9.47 -0.41 3.95
N ILE A 290 -8.21 -0.74 3.69
CA ILE A 290 -7.76 -1.32 2.43
C ILE A 290 -7.02 -2.60 2.75
N ASN A 291 -7.47 -3.72 2.16
CA ASN A 291 -7.05 -5.04 2.61
C ASN A 291 -6.82 -6.01 1.46
N PHE A 292 -5.56 -6.46 1.35
CA PHE A 292 -5.10 -7.51 0.44
C PHE A 292 -4.52 -8.70 1.21
N SER A 293 -4.84 -8.84 2.49
CA SER A 293 -4.23 -9.81 3.40
C SER A 293 -5.23 -10.82 3.96
N ASP A 294 -6.44 -10.36 4.30
CA ASP A 294 -7.41 -11.19 5.01
C ASP A 294 -8.18 -12.11 4.06
N GLY A 295 -8.07 -13.42 4.28
CA GLY A 295 -8.76 -14.42 3.48
C GLY A 295 -7.97 -14.88 2.26
N ALA A 296 -8.16 -16.13 1.84
CA ALA A 296 -7.32 -16.75 0.81
C ALA A 296 -7.51 -16.16 -0.60
N ALA A 297 -8.60 -15.41 -0.81
CA ALA A 297 -8.91 -14.74 -2.07
C ALA A 297 -8.30 -13.34 -2.18
N ASN A 298 -7.73 -12.80 -1.10
CA ASN A 298 -7.14 -11.46 -1.08
C ASN A 298 -5.61 -11.55 -1.08
N TYR A 299 -4.95 -10.87 -2.03
CA TYR A 299 -3.51 -10.88 -2.23
C TYR A 299 -3.07 -9.78 -3.20
N ILE A 300 -1.79 -9.42 -3.08
CA ILE A 300 -1.05 -8.77 -4.14
C ILE A 300 -0.01 -9.77 -4.65
N GLU A 301 0.05 -9.98 -5.96
CA GLU A 301 1.02 -10.89 -6.59
C GLU A 301 1.80 -10.17 -7.69
N PRO A 302 3.13 -9.98 -7.54
CA PRO A 302 3.97 -9.55 -8.65
C PRO A 302 4.13 -10.72 -9.63
N LEU A 303 3.64 -10.56 -10.86
CA LEU A 303 3.69 -11.64 -11.84
C LEU A 303 5.07 -11.77 -12.46
N LEU A 304 5.47 -10.73 -13.18
CA LEU A 304 6.71 -10.60 -13.94
C LEU A 304 6.87 -9.15 -14.37
N MET A 305 8.01 -8.84 -14.94
CA MET A 305 8.24 -7.62 -15.70
C MET A 305 8.57 -7.97 -17.13
N THR A 306 7.98 -7.27 -18.10
CA THR A 306 8.45 -7.32 -19.49
C THR A 306 9.45 -6.22 -19.76
N ALA A 307 10.51 -6.52 -20.50
CA ALA A 307 11.46 -5.54 -21.00
C ALA A 307 11.62 -5.68 -22.52
N GLN A 308 11.52 -4.56 -23.23
CA GLN A 308 11.71 -4.50 -24.68
C GLN A 308 12.36 -3.18 -25.10
N VAL A 309 13.04 -3.20 -26.25
CA VAL A 309 13.64 -2.01 -26.87
C VAL A 309 12.56 -1.27 -27.66
N VAL A 310 12.54 0.06 -27.57
CA VAL A 310 11.63 0.97 -28.28
C VAL A 310 12.38 1.76 -29.34
#